data_AF-A0AA35TWQ1-F1
#
_entry.id   AF-A0AA35TWQ1-F1
#
_cell.length_a   1.000
_cell.length_b   1.000
_cell.length_c   1.000
_cell.angle_alpha   90.00
_cell.angle_beta   90.00
_cell.angle_gamma   90.00
#
_symmetry.space_group_name_H-M   'P 1'
#
loop_
_entity.id
_entity.type
_entity.pdbx_description
1 polymer ?
#
loop_
_entity_poly.entity_id
_entity_poly.type
_entity_poly.pdbx_seq_one_letter_code
_entity_poly.pdbx_strand_id
1 'polypeptide(L)'
;MRNELTWLKSKKRLRAKVLHDIGEKLEHDRVLREPCEFDPCALYLKNPSQSLEYWLARYTDEYCNKGTPTVVSNIATEKLLLILNEVRTGAGKVTKLLASTPHPVQKSPQVTQGQCYIIDWLDQFHNELRGKLTMDLTKLRTMLGNDPILKSVTFFGDEVVKGLQKLHEQLKDEFSYLSADVWIRHKLAKKPYDTLFEELVGCTELCPFCKQQCDHTNAKHPVSVLHTVKHHPGCLGGFRHVPDQRMWLDVCTFSVATNHRFRNKDTNNEFYHFSGYKHFYPNWDIPGEKSLPASEFRIWLVGKFSKEIEACFGLSDTKIYDDWQARTWPPVKQALKKEYKES
;
A
#
# COMPACT_ATOMS: atom_id res chain seq x y z
N MET A 1 15.30 20.50 6.84
CA MET A 1 15.99 19.86 5.69
C MET A 1 16.75 18.57 6.04
N ARG A 2 17.93 18.60 6.71
CA ARG A 2 18.85 17.44 6.74
C ARG A 2 18.24 16.17 7.39
N ASN A 3 17.43 16.32 8.45
CA ASN A 3 16.73 15.19 9.10
C ASN A 3 15.47 14.72 8.34
N GLU A 4 14.79 15.60 7.59
CA GLU A 4 13.70 15.19 6.70
C GLU A 4 14.24 14.36 5.54
N LEU A 5 15.41 14.70 5.01
CA LEU A 5 16.06 13.94 3.94
C LEU A 5 16.46 12.53 4.40
N THR A 6 16.90 12.33 5.64
CA THR A 6 17.12 10.97 6.19
C THR A 6 15.79 10.27 6.49
N TRP A 7 14.80 10.93 7.07
CA TRP A 7 13.47 10.35 7.31
C TRP A 7 12.76 9.93 6.00
N LEU A 8 12.84 10.75 4.95
CA LEU A 8 12.34 10.46 3.60
C LEU A 8 13.13 9.34 2.91
N LYS A 9 14.46 9.27 3.09
CA LYS A 9 15.26 8.14 2.59
C LYS A 9 14.93 6.83 3.31
N SER A 10 14.72 6.87 4.63
CA SER A 10 14.26 5.71 5.41
C SER A 10 12.82 5.32 5.05
N LYS A 11 11.91 6.28 4.85
CA LYS A 11 10.57 6.02 4.29
C LYS A 11 10.66 5.39 2.91
N LYS A 12 11.49 5.90 1.99
CA LYS A 12 11.67 5.32 0.64
C LYS A 12 12.27 3.92 0.69
N ARG A 13 13.24 3.64 1.56
CA ARG A 13 13.79 2.27 1.76
C ARG A 13 12.76 1.31 2.38
N LEU A 14 12.04 1.75 3.42
CA LEU A 14 11.01 0.92 4.05
C LEU A 14 9.84 0.68 3.10
N ARG A 15 9.37 1.72 2.38
CA ARG A 15 8.38 1.59 1.30
C ARG A 15 8.88 0.64 0.22
N ALA A 16 10.08 0.84 -0.36
CA ALA A 16 10.60 -0.06 -1.39
C ALA A 16 10.69 -1.52 -0.91
N LYS A 17 11.13 -1.76 0.34
CA LYS A 17 11.15 -3.12 0.90
C LYS A 17 9.74 -3.68 1.13
N VAL A 18 8.82 -2.90 1.71
CA VAL A 18 7.44 -3.35 1.94
C VAL A 18 6.71 -3.58 0.62
N LEU A 19 6.92 -2.76 -0.41
CA LEU A 19 6.38 -2.96 -1.76
C LEU A 19 6.99 -4.18 -2.45
N HIS A 20 8.27 -4.49 -2.22
CA HIS A 20 8.90 -5.74 -2.70
C HIS A 20 8.35 -6.95 -1.95
N ASP A 21 8.39 -6.95 -0.62
CA ASP A 21 7.89 -8.02 0.26
C ASP A 21 6.38 -8.29 0.06
N ILE A 22 5.57 -7.26 -0.29
CA ILE A 22 4.13 -7.38 -0.59
C ILE A 22 3.88 -7.70 -2.07
N GLY A 23 4.63 -7.12 -3.01
CA GLY A 23 4.52 -7.44 -4.45
C GLY A 23 4.83 -8.90 -4.73
N GLU A 24 5.97 -9.38 -4.24
CA GLU A 24 6.33 -10.81 -4.32
C GLU A 24 5.27 -11.71 -3.65
N LYS A 25 4.48 -11.22 -2.68
CA LYS A 25 3.42 -11.98 -2.00
C LYS A 25 2.05 -11.90 -2.67
N LEU A 26 1.66 -10.77 -3.24
CA LEU A 26 0.46 -10.61 -4.08
C LEU A 26 0.51 -11.58 -5.26
N GLU A 27 1.71 -11.76 -5.82
CA GLU A 27 1.97 -12.74 -6.88
C GLU A 27 2.13 -14.16 -6.32
N HIS A 28 2.85 -14.37 -5.20
CA HIS A 28 3.01 -15.72 -4.63
C HIS A 28 1.72 -16.37 -4.15
N ASP A 29 0.96 -15.70 -3.29
CA ASP A 29 -0.07 -16.35 -2.46
C ASP A 29 -1.41 -16.52 -3.18
N ARG A 30 -1.44 -16.22 -4.48
CA ARG A 30 -2.51 -16.60 -5.40
C ARG A 30 -2.11 -17.73 -6.32
N VAL A 31 -0.99 -17.53 -7.02
CA VAL A 31 -0.62 -18.31 -8.20
C VAL A 31 0.41 -19.39 -7.87
N LEU A 32 1.27 -19.17 -6.87
CA LEU A 32 2.48 -19.96 -6.65
C LEU A 32 2.38 -20.98 -5.50
N ARG A 33 1.23 -21.12 -4.82
CA ARG A 33 0.91 -22.22 -3.89
C ARG A 33 0.08 -23.33 -4.56
N GLU A 34 0.26 -24.55 -4.08
CA GLU A 34 -0.40 -25.77 -4.59
C GLU A 34 -1.54 -26.22 -3.68
N PRO A 35 -2.59 -26.90 -4.20
CA PRO A 35 -3.15 -26.71 -5.54
C PRO A 35 -3.99 -25.42 -5.57
N CYS A 36 -4.04 -24.71 -6.69
CA CYS A 36 -4.83 -23.47 -6.76
C CYS A 36 -6.33 -23.80 -6.78
N GLU A 37 -7.05 -23.39 -5.74
CA GLU A 37 -8.50 -23.29 -5.78
C GLU A 37 -8.90 -22.26 -6.85
N PHE A 38 -9.98 -22.52 -7.59
CA PHE A 38 -10.38 -21.62 -8.67
C PHE A 38 -11.07 -20.35 -8.15
N ASP A 39 -11.79 -20.40 -7.03
CA ASP A 39 -12.62 -19.28 -6.56
C ASP A 39 -11.87 -17.94 -6.38
N PRO A 40 -10.63 -17.90 -5.83
CA PRO A 40 -9.85 -16.67 -5.79
C PRO A 40 -9.46 -16.15 -7.19
N CYS A 41 -9.29 -17.03 -8.18
CA CYS A 41 -9.09 -16.65 -9.57
C CYS A 41 -10.40 -16.16 -10.21
N ALA A 42 -11.52 -16.84 -9.96
CA ALA A 42 -12.85 -16.45 -10.44
C ALA A 42 -13.24 -15.02 -10.03
N LEU A 43 -12.96 -14.66 -8.77
CA LEU A 43 -13.17 -13.31 -8.24
C LEU A 43 -12.32 -12.27 -8.99
N TYR A 44 -11.04 -12.57 -9.27
CA TYR A 44 -10.17 -11.66 -10.02
C TYR A 44 -10.64 -11.48 -11.47
N LEU A 45 -10.93 -12.57 -12.18
CA LEU A 45 -11.36 -12.50 -13.58
C LEU A 45 -12.69 -11.75 -13.75
N LYS A 46 -13.55 -11.74 -12.73
CA LYS A 46 -14.79 -10.95 -12.70
C LYS A 46 -14.58 -9.50 -12.29
N ASN A 47 -13.78 -9.24 -11.25
CA ASN A 47 -13.57 -7.91 -10.68
C ASN A 47 -12.08 -7.67 -10.33
N PRO A 48 -11.20 -7.38 -11.31
CA PRO A 48 -9.75 -7.30 -11.09
C PRO A 48 -9.35 -6.30 -10.00
N SER A 49 -9.87 -5.08 -10.08
CA SER A 49 -9.50 -3.96 -9.20
C SER A 49 -9.97 -4.17 -7.75
N GLN A 50 -11.22 -4.58 -7.52
CA GLN A 50 -11.75 -4.93 -6.19
C GLN A 50 -11.05 -6.18 -5.60
N SER A 51 -10.65 -7.12 -6.46
CA SER A 51 -9.93 -8.31 -6.03
C SER A 51 -8.50 -7.99 -5.57
N LEU A 52 -7.81 -7.08 -6.26
CA LEU A 52 -6.54 -6.51 -5.81
C LEU A 52 -6.70 -5.71 -4.51
N GLU A 53 -7.76 -4.91 -4.40
CA GLU A 53 -8.13 -4.16 -3.19
C GLU A 53 -8.17 -5.06 -1.94
N TYR A 54 -8.98 -6.13 -2.01
CA TYR A 54 -9.12 -7.11 -0.94
C TYR A 54 -7.81 -7.79 -0.54
N TRP A 55 -6.96 -8.17 -1.51
CA TRP A 55 -5.67 -8.78 -1.23
C TRP A 55 -4.63 -7.79 -0.68
N LEU A 56 -4.59 -6.57 -1.20
CA LEU A 56 -3.71 -5.53 -0.69
C LEU A 56 -4.00 -5.25 0.78
N ALA A 57 -5.29 -5.19 1.16
CA ALA A 57 -5.69 -5.11 2.55
C ALA A 57 -5.24 -6.33 3.36
N ARG A 58 -5.55 -7.55 2.88
CA ARG A 58 -5.22 -8.80 3.57
C ARG A 58 -3.70 -8.98 3.79
N TYR A 59 -2.88 -8.87 2.75
CA TYR A 59 -1.43 -9.10 2.88
C TYR A 59 -0.72 -7.98 3.64
N THR A 60 -1.24 -6.74 3.60
CA THR A 60 -0.76 -5.67 4.49
C THR A 60 -1.01 -6.04 5.95
N ASP A 61 -2.19 -6.56 6.28
CA ASP A 61 -2.54 -6.98 7.64
C ASP A 61 -1.73 -8.22 8.07
N GLU A 62 -1.61 -9.26 7.23
CA GLU A 62 -0.74 -10.42 7.49
C GLU A 62 0.74 -10.02 7.71
N TYR A 63 1.25 -9.03 6.97
CA TYR A 63 2.61 -8.51 7.15
C TYR A 63 2.75 -7.72 8.45
N CYS A 64 1.80 -6.83 8.75
CA CYS A 64 1.84 -5.99 9.94
C CYS A 64 1.73 -6.81 11.24
N ASN A 65 0.91 -7.86 11.24
CA ASN A 65 0.72 -8.79 12.36
C ASN A 65 1.79 -9.92 12.39
N LYS A 66 2.78 -9.93 11.49
CA LYS A 66 3.78 -11.00 11.43
C LYS A 66 4.74 -10.96 12.64
N GLY A 67 4.86 -12.11 13.32
CA GLY A 67 5.84 -12.35 14.38
C GLY A 67 5.46 -11.77 15.74
N THR A 68 6.29 -12.06 16.75
CA THR A 68 6.08 -11.64 18.14
C THR A 68 7.40 -11.07 18.72
N PRO A 69 7.48 -9.77 19.05
CA PRO A 69 6.50 -8.72 18.76
C PRO A 69 6.25 -8.54 17.26
N THR A 70 5.07 -8.02 16.91
CA THR A 70 4.63 -7.83 15.52
C THR A 70 5.46 -6.78 14.77
N VAL A 71 5.50 -6.83 13.44
CA VAL A 71 6.25 -5.84 12.62
C VAL A 71 5.86 -4.39 12.98
N VAL A 72 4.56 -4.10 13.13
CA VAL A 72 4.13 -2.73 13.49
C VAL A 72 4.32 -2.41 14.99
N SER A 73 4.28 -3.38 15.92
CA SER A 73 4.70 -3.13 17.31
C SER A 73 6.16 -2.68 17.37
N ASN A 74 7.06 -3.37 16.64
CA ASN A 74 8.47 -2.98 16.54
C ASN A 74 8.62 -1.56 15.94
N ILE A 75 7.93 -1.26 14.84
CA ILE A 75 7.97 0.08 14.22
C ILE A 75 7.40 1.17 15.14
N ALA A 76 6.28 0.91 15.83
CA ALA A 76 5.66 1.85 16.78
C ALA A 76 6.60 2.11 17.96
N THR A 77 7.21 1.05 18.50
CA THR A 77 8.22 1.12 19.56
C THR A 77 9.41 1.97 19.12
N GLU A 78 10.04 1.68 17.97
CA GLU A 78 11.13 2.50 17.43
C GLU A 78 10.76 3.99 17.30
N LYS A 79 9.57 4.30 16.76
CA LYS A 79 9.14 5.70 16.57
C LYS A 79 8.86 6.39 17.91
N LEU A 80 8.26 5.70 18.87
CA LEU A 80 8.00 6.23 20.20
C LEU A 80 9.30 6.47 20.98
N LEU A 81 10.25 5.51 20.97
CA LEU A 81 11.57 5.67 21.59
C LEU A 81 12.34 6.85 20.98
N LEU A 82 12.27 7.05 19.66
CA LEU A 82 12.86 8.21 18.98
C LEU A 82 12.22 9.54 19.41
N ILE A 83 10.88 9.62 19.48
CA ILE A 83 10.17 10.82 19.96
C ILE A 83 10.55 11.13 21.41
N LEU A 84 10.49 10.13 22.30
CA LEU A 84 10.86 10.29 23.71
C LEU A 84 12.32 10.73 23.89
N ASN A 85 13.24 10.22 23.05
CA ASN A 85 14.63 10.66 23.11
C ASN A 85 14.82 12.10 22.62
N GLU A 86 14.11 12.53 21.57
CA GLU A 86 14.13 13.93 21.11
C GLU A 86 13.55 14.87 22.18
N VAL A 87 12.43 14.49 22.80
CA VAL A 87 11.77 15.22 23.90
C VAL A 87 12.69 15.31 25.13
N ARG A 88 13.31 14.20 25.55
CA ARG A 88 14.30 14.17 26.64
C ARG A 88 15.53 15.03 26.32
N THR A 89 16.00 15.01 25.07
CA THR A 89 17.15 15.83 24.62
C THR A 89 16.80 17.31 24.63
N GLY A 90 15.60 17.68 24.16
CA GLY A 90 15.10 19.05 24.23
C GLY A 90 14.98 19.58 25.66
N ALA A 91 14.43 18.76 26.56
CA ALA A 91 14.32 19.08 27.98
C ALA A 91 15.70 19.34 28.60
N GLY A 92 16.65 18.39 28.44
CA GLY A 92 18.01 18.54 28.96
C GLY A 92 18.80 19.72 28.39
N LYS A 93 18.54 20.14 27.15
CA LYS A 93 19.10 21.37 26.57
C LYS A 93 18.54 22.62 27.26
N VAL A 94 17.22 22.73 27.38
CA VAL A 94 16.54 23.91 27.91
C VAL A 94 16.85 24.12 29.39
N THR A 95 16.90 23.03 30.17
CA THR A 95 17.36 23.06 31.57
C THR A 95 18.77 23.64 31.68
N LYS A 96 19.72 23.19 30.83
CA LYS A 96 21.10 23.72 30.83
C LYS A 96 21.18 25.18 30.37
N LEU A 97 20.39 25.56 29.37
CA LEU A 97 20.31 26.94 28.87
C LEU A 97 19.84 27.89 29.99
N LEU A 98 18.70 27.58 30.62
CA LEU A 98 18.12 28.45 31.65
C LEU A 98 18.90 28.42 32.98
N ALA A 99 19.58 27.31 33.30
CA ALA A 99 20.55 27.26 34.39
C ALA A 99 21.78 28.17 34.16
N SER A 100 22.13 28.43 32.89
CA SER A 100 23.26 29.28 32.49
C SER A 100 22.85 30.73 32.21
N THR A 101 21.56 31.06 32.31
CA THR A 101 21.01 32.38 31.94
C THR A 101 20.64 33.17 33.20
N PRO A 102 21.12 34.42 33.38
CA PRO A 102 20.68 35.28 34.46
C PRO A 102 19.15 35.39 34.49
N HIS A 103 18.55 35.03 35.63
CA HIS A 103 17.09 34.94 35.72
C HIS A 103 16.43 36.31 35.54
N PRO A 104 15.30 36.40 34.79
CA PRO A 104 14.55 37.64 34.71
C PRO A 104 14.00 38.00 36.08
N VAL A 105 14.27 39.24 36.52
CA VAL A 105 13.69 39.82 37.74
C VAL A 105 12.17 39.85 37.60
N GLN A 106 11.43 39.67 38.72
CA GLN A 106 9.96 39.61 38.73
C GLN A 106 9.32 40.77 37.93
N LYS A 107 8.59 40.42 36.88
CA LYS A 107 7.86 41.37 36.02
C LYS A 107 6.47 41.75 36.54
N SER A 108 5.97 41.05 37.57
CA SER A 108 4.68 41.29 38.21
C SER A 108 4.69 40.79 39.66
N PRO A 109 4.08 41.52 40.62
CA PRO A 109 3.97 41.07 42.01
C PRO A 109 2.97 39.93 42.21
N GLN A 110 2.18 39.57 41.18
CA GLN A 110 1.16 38.51 41.25
C GLN A 110 1.69 37.11 40.90
N VAL A 111 2.95 36.99 40.46
CA VAL A 111 3.55 35.73 40.01
C VAL A 111 4.76 35.39 40.88
N THR A 112 4.77 34.18 41.44
CA THR A 112 5.89 33.69 42.25
C THR A 112 7.11 33.41 41.38
N GLN A 113 8.30 33.50 41.98
CA GLN A 113 9.56 33.20 41.30
C GLN A 113 9.59 31.78 40.71
N GLY A 114 8.96 30.80 41.36
CA GLY A 114 8.82 29.43 40.86
C GLY A 114 7.93 29.33 39.60
N GLN A 115 6.80 30.04 39.57
CA GLN A 115 5.92 30.10 38.39
C GLN A 115 6.61 30.71 37.17
N CYS A 116 7.45 31.75 37.36
CA CYS A 116 8.29 32.30 36.29
C CYS A 116 9.18 31.22 35.66
N TYR A 117 9.84 30.38 36.48
CA TYR A 117 10.68 29.29 35.97
C TYR A 117 9.90 28.25 35.16
N ILE A 118 8.64 27.93 35.52
CA ILE A 118 7.78 27.04 34.73
C ILE A 118 7.52 27.65 33.35
N ILE A 119 7.10 28.92 33.32
CA ILE A 119 6.67 29.59 32.08
C ILE A 119 7.85 29.75 31.13
N ASP A 120 9.00 30.26 31.62
CA ASP A 120 10.21 30.42 30.80
C ASP A 120 10.73 29.05 30.29
N TRP A 121 10.67 27.99 31.10
CA TRP A 121 11.07 26.64 30.69
C TRP A 121 10.12 26.05 29.64
N LEU A 122 8.80 26.13 29.85
CA LEU A 122 7.80 25.62 28.90
C LEU A 122 7.90 26.31 27.54
N ASP A 123 8.12 27.62 27.53
CA ASP A 123 8.20 28.40 26.29
C ASP A 123 9.48 28.10 25.50
N GLN A 124 10.63 27.99 26.17
CA GLN A 124 11.88 27.56 25.54
C GLN A 124 11.82 26.09 25.07
N PHE A 125 11.18 25.21 25.83
CA PHE A 125 10.99 23.80 25.49
C PHE A 125 10.07 23.61 24.28
N HIS A 126 8.95 24.34 24.22
CA HIS A 126 8.10 24.41 23.04
C HIS A 126 8.86 24.94 21.80
N ASN A 127 9.77 25.90 21.98
CA ASN A 127 10.59 26.42 20.88
C ASN A 127 11.65 25.42 20.38
N GLU A 128 12.35 24.70 21.27
CA GLU A 128 13.31 23.63 20.90
C GLU A 128 12.61 22.41 20.25
N LEU A 129 11.33 22.17 20.55
CA LEU A 129 10.53 21.11 19.91
C LEU A 129 9.66 21.61 18.74
N ARG A 130 9.70 22.90 18.40
CA ARG A 130 8.89 23.50 17.33
C ARG A 130 9.16 22.82 15.99
N GLY A 131 8.10 22.36 15.32
CA GLY A 131 8.19 21.61 14.06
C GLY A 131 8.64 20.15 14.19
N LYS A 132 8.95 19.68 15.41
CA LYS A 132 9.22 18.27 15.72
C LYS A 132 8.04 17.62 16.46
N LEU A 133 7.43 18.35 17.38
CA LEU A 133 6.28 17.93 18.18
C LEU A 133 5.28 19.10 18.29
N THR A 134 3.98 18.79 18.24
CA THR A 134 2.92 19.76 18.55
C THR A 134 2.55 19.63 20.03
N MET A 135 2.50 20.74 20.76
CA MET A 135 2.21 20.78 22.19
C MET A 135 1.13 21.84 22.48
N ASP A 136 0.14 21.48 23.28
CA ASP A 136 -0.82 22.42 23.85
C ASP A 136 -0.19 23.16 25.05
N LEU A 137 0.48 24.29 24.76
CA LEU A 137 1.07 25.14 25.79
C LEU A 137 0.05 25.68 26.79
N THR A 138 -1.19 25.95 26.34
CA THR A 138 -2.24 26.50 27.21
C THR A 138 -2.61 25.50 28.29
N LYS A 139 -2.85 24.24 27.90
CA LYS A 139 -3.15 23.14 28.84
C LYS A 139 -1.96 22.83 29.76
N LEU A 140 -0.72 22.80 29.23
CA LEU A 140 0.48 22.57 30.05
C LEU A 140 0.69 23.68 31.09
N ARG A 141 0.56 24.96 30.70
CA ARG A 141 0.63 26.10 31.63
C ARG A 141 -0.49 26.05 32.68
N THR A 142 -1.70 25.64 32.30
CA THR A 142 -2.84 25.50 33.24
C THR A 142 -2.62 24.35 34.24
N MET A 143 -2.01 23.24 33.81
CA MET A 143 -1.70 22.09 34.68
C MET A 143 -0.56 22.38 35.66
N LEU A 144 0.46 23.14 35.24
CA LEU A 144 1.69 23.33 36.01
C LEU A 144 1.73 24.66 36.79
N GLY A 145 1.04 25.70 36.31
CA GLY A 145 1.13 27.07 36.84
C GLY A 145 0.60 27.29 38.25
N ASN A 146 -0.01 26.28 38.88
CA ASN A 146 -0.57 26.34 40.24
C ASN A 146 0.31 25.65 41.31
N ASP A 147 1.45 25.05 40.94
CA ASP A 147 2.32 24.35 41.89
C ASP A 147 3.29 25.33 42.61
N PRO A 148 3.21 25.48 43.95
CA PRO A 148 4.05 26.41 44.70
C PRO A 148 5.43 25.85 45.09
N ILE A 149 5.77 24.60 44.74
CA ILE A 149 6.86 23.83 45.37
C ILE A 149 8.22 23.99 44.64
N LEU A 150 8.25 24.56 43.44
CA LEU A 150 9.46 24.56 42.59
C LEU A 150 10.58 25.50 43.08
N LYS A 151 11.70 24.87 43.48
CA LYS A 151 12.85 25.52 44.12
C LYS A 151 13.82 26.18 43.13
N SER A 152 13.90 25.68 41.89
CA SER A 152 14.73 26.24 40.81
C SER A 152 14.31 25.70 39.44
N VAL A 153 14.75 26.38 38.37
CA VAL A 153 14.59 25.89 36.99
C VAL A 153 15.38 24.60 36.73
N THR A 154 16.51 24.39 37.41
CA THR A 154 17.29 23.14 37.35
C THR A 154 16.51 21.97 37.94
N PHE A 155 15.95 22.14 39.14
CA PHE A 155 15.15 21.11 39.80
C PHE A 155 13.94 20.70 38.94
N PHE A 156 13.18 21.68 38.42
CA PHE A 156 12.05 21.41 37.54
C PHE A 156 12.48 20.64 36.28
N GLY A 157 13.53 21.11 35.60
CA GLY A 157 14.03 20.49 34.38
C GLY A 157 14.60 19.08 34.57
N ASP A 158 15.25 18.82 35.70
CA ASP A 158 15.77 17.48 36.04
C ASP A 158 14.64 16.51 36.41
N GLU A 159 13.61 16.94 37.15
CA GLU A 159 12.43 16.11 37.41
C GLU A 159 11.64 15.80 36.13
N VAL A 160 11.53 16.74 35.19
CA VAL A 160 10.95 16.48 33.86
C VAL A 160 11.78 15.43 33.09
N VAL A 161 13.12 15.52 33.11
CA VAL A 161 13.99 14.53 32.46
C VAL A 161 13.87 13.14 33.12
N LYS A 162 13.80 13.06 34.46
CA LYS A 162 13.55 11.81 35.20
C LYS A 162 12.19 11.22 34.86
N GLY A 163 11.14 12.03 34.86
CA GLY A 163 9.78 11.63 34.51
C GLY A 163 9.69 11.07 33.09
N LEU A 164 10.30 11.75 32.12
CA LEU A 164 10.42 11.28 30.73
C LEU A 164 11.19 9.96 30.62
N GLN A 165 12.23 9.75 31.43
CA GLN A 165 13.00 8.51 31.41
C GLN A 165 12.27 7.35 32.09
N LYS A 166 11.48 7.59 33.15
CA LYS A 166 10.57 6.59 33.72
C LYS A 166 9.49 6.18 32.71
N LEU A 167 8.86 7.18 32.08
CA LEU A 167 7.88 6.97 31.01
C LEU A 167 8.45 6.20 29.82
N HIS A 168 9.74 6.39 29.50
CA HIS A 168 10.43 5.67 28.43
C HIS A 168 10.54 4.17 28.68
N GLU A 169 10.94 3.75 29.88
CA GLU A 169 10.99 2.31 30.20
C GLU A 169 9.59 1.70 30.35
N GLN A 170 8.61 2.44 30.89
CA GLN A 170 7.22 1.98 30.99
C GLN A 170 6.58 1.74 29.61
N LEU A 171 6.65 2.71 28.70
CA LEU A 171 6.05 2.57 27.36
C LEU A 171 6.78 1.54 26.48
N LYS A 172 8.09 1.33 26.72
CA LYS A 172 8.89 0.29 26.05
C LYS A 172 8.40 -1.12 26.40
N ASP A 173 7.95 -1.32 27.64
CA ASP A 173 7.33 -2.57 28.09
C ASP A 173 5.91 -2.73 27.50
N GLU A 174 5.04 -1.72 27.70
CA GLU A 174 3.66 -1.72 27.18
C GLU A 174 3.57 -1.97 25.66
N PHE A 175 4.43 -1.32 24.87
CA PHE A 175 4.39 -1.43 23.41
C PHE A 175 4.89 -2.78 22.88
N SER A 176 5.59 -3.58 23.70
CA SER A 176 5.97 -4.95 23.34
C SER A 176 4.75 -5.90 23.30
N TYR A 177 3.69 -5.57 24.04
CA TYR A 177 2.45 -6.34 24.15
C TYR A 177 1.28 -5.77 23.32
N LEU A 178 1.39 -4.54 22.79
CA LEU A 178 0.33 -3.91 21.99
C LEU A 178 0.05 -4.70 20.70
N SER A 179 -1.22 -5.07 20.50
CA SER A 179 -1.67 -5.70 19.27
C SER A 179 -1.65 -4.70 18.10
N ALA A 180 -0.91 -5.08 17.06
CA ALA A 180 -0.80 -4.41 15.77
C ALA A 180 -2.17 -3.96 15.22
N ASP A 181 -3.03 -4.97 15.07
CA ASP A 181 -4.49 -4.95 15.02
C ASP A 181 -5.16 -3.65 15.54
N VAL A 182 -5.10 -3.38 16.84
CA VAL A 182 -5.82 -2.25 17.48
C VAL A 182 -5.21 -0.91 17.08
N TRP A 183 -3.89 -0.85 16.95
CA TRP A 183 -3.18 0.38 16.56
C TRP A 183 -3.48 0.76 15.10
N ILE A 184 -3.45 -0.23 14.19
CA ILE A 184 -3.74 -0.03 12.77
C ILE A 184 -5.21 0.32 12.54
N ARG A 185 -6.15 -0.38 13.19
CA ARG A 185 -7.59 -0.16 12.95
C ARG A 185 -8.16 1.09 13.62
N HIS A 186 -7.59 1.56 14.73
CA HIS A 186 -8.20 2.63 15.54
C HIS A 186 -7.31 3.84 15.86
N LYS A 187 -6.00 3.85 15.50
CA LYS A 187 -5.08 4.96 15.84
C LYS A 187 -4.36 5.60 14.65
N LEU A 188 -4.32 4.97 13.48
CA LEU A 188 -3.76 5.55 12.26
C LEU A 188 -4.83 6.34 11.48
N ALA A 189 -4.59 7.64 11.25
CA ALA A 189 -5.53 8.54 10.54
C ALA A 189 -5.70 8.22 9.04
N LYS A 190 -4.77 7.46 8.46
CA LYS A 190 -4.89 6.78 7.16
C LYS A 190 -4.26 5.40 7.33
N LYS A 191 -4.90 4.34 6.82
CA LYS A 191 -4.36 2.99 7.00
C LYS A 191 -3.10 2.83 6.14
N PRO A 192 -2.15 1.96 6.55
CA PRO A 192 -1.02 1.59 5.70
C PRO A 192 -1.52 1.03 4.36
N TYR A 193 -2.58 0.21 4.42
CA TYR A 193 -3.30 -0.32 3.26
C TYR A 193 -3.78 0.78 2.29
N ASP A 194 -4.54 1.79 2.74
CA ASP A 194 -5.06 2.85 1.85
C ASP A 194 -3.94 3.58 1.10
N THR A 195 -2.77 3.71 1.74
CA THR A 195 -1.57 4.33 1.17
C THR A 195 -0.87 3.39 0.19
N LEU A 196 -0.76 2.11 0.52
CA LEU A 196 -0.19 1.08 -0.38
C LEU A 196 -1.07 0.86 -1.61
N PHE A 197 -2.40 0.95 -1.48
CA PHE A 197 -3.35 0.86 -2.59
C PHE A 197 -3.16 2.01 -3.59
N GLU A 198 -3.13 3.26 -3.13
CA GLU A 198 -2.79 4.43 -3.97
C GLU A 198 -1.39 4.38 -4.60
N GLU A 199 -0.48 3.58 -4.06
CA GLU A 199 0.92 3.47 -4.47
C GLU A 199 1.25 2.22 -5.32
N LEU A 200 0.34 1.24 -5.38
CA LEU A 200 0.47 -0.03 -6.13
C LEU A 200 -0.61 -0.21 -7.21
N VAL A 201 -1.83 0.25 -6.95
CA VAL A 201 -2.89 0.21 -7.96
C VAL A 201 -2.73 1.41 -8.86
N GLY A 202 -2.16 1.15 -10.04
CA GLY A 202 -2.09 2.10 -11.14
C GLY A 202 -3.45 2.31 -11.79
N CYS A 203 -3.50 2.28 -13.12
CA CYS A 203 -4.74 2.44 -13.84
C CYS A 203 -5.67 1.23 -13.63
N THR A 204 -6.87 1.49 -13.10
CA THR A 204 -7.90 0.46 -12.86
C THR A 204 -8.77 0.15 -14.09
N GLU A 205 -8.60 0.89 -15.19
CA GLU A 205 -9.30 0.65 -16.46
C GLU A 205 -8.94 -0.72 -17.05
N LEU A 206 -9.96 -1.40 -17.59
CA LEU A 206 -9.86 -2.77 -18.08
C LEU A 206 -10.01 -2.82 -19.60
N CYS A 207 -9.15 -3.59 -20.27
CA CYS A 207 -9.26 -3.85 -21.70
C CYS A 207 -10.69 -4.31 -22.04
N PRO A 208 -11.38 -3.69 -23.02
CA PRO A 208 -12.78 -3.97 -23.30
C PRO A 208 -13.05 -5.45 -23.62
N PHE A 209 -12.06 -6.14 -24.18
CA PHE A 209 -12.15 -7.54 -24.62
C PHE A 209 -11.72 -8.54 -23.53
N CYS A 210 -10.44 -8.57 -23.16
CA CYS A 210 -9.88 -9.59 -22.25
C CYS A 210 -9.86 -9.19 -20.76
N LYS A 211 -10.40 -8.02 -20.40
CA LYS A 211 -10.47 -7.46 -19.03
C LYS A 211 -9.14 -7.32 -18.27
N GLN A 212 -8.00 -7.46 -18.94
CA GLN A 212 -6.68 -7.15 -18.39
C GLN A 212 -6.59 -5.66 -18.07
N GLN A 213 -5.99 -5.32 -16.92
CA GLN A 213 -5.77 -3.92 -16.50
C GLN A 213 -4.76 -3.20 -17.40
N CYS A 214 -4.84 -1.86 -17.43
CA CYS A 214 -3.86 -1.04 -18.11
C CYS A 214 -2.52 -0.98 -17.35
N ASP A 215 -1.40 -1.11 -18.07
CA ASP A 215 -0.04 -1.22 -17.49
C ASP A 215 0.48 0.11 -16.87
N HIS A 216 -0.26 1.21 -16.97
CA HIS A 216 0.12 2.50 -16.41
C HIS A 216 0.11 2.49 -14.87
N THR A 217 1.27 2.56 -14.24
CA THR A 217 1.45 2.59 -12.78
C THR A 217 0.94 3.86 -12.08
N ASN A 218 0.48 4.86 -12.83
CA ASN A 218 -0.13 6.09 -12.30
C ASN A 218 -1.64 6.07 -12.51
N ALA A 219 -2.43 5.90 -11.44
CA ALA A 219 -3.90 5.94 -11.45
C ALA A 219 -4.51 7.26 -11.98
N LYS A 220 -3.70 8.31 -12.18
CA LYS A 220 -4.09 9.62 -12.75
C LYS A 220 -3.36 9.93 -14.07
N HIS A 221 -2.93 8.92 -14.81
CA HIS A 221 -2.43 9.15 -16.17
C HIS A 221 -3.57 9.62 -17.10
N PRO A 222 -3.26 10.29 -18.24
CA PRO A 222 -4.30 10.70 -19.19
C PRO A 222 -5.02 9.48 -19.78
N VAL A 223 -6.34 9.42 -19.59
CA VAL A 223 -7.22 8.35 -20.09
C VAL A 223 -7.17 8.23 -21.63
N SER A 224 -6.64 9.24 -22.33
CA SER A 224 -6.41 9.24 -23.78
C SER A 224 -5.38 8.22 -24.28
N VAL A 225 -4.63 7.54 -23.39
CA VAL A 225 -3.68 6.47 -23.76
C VAL A 225 -3.78 5.30 -22.77
N LEU A 226 -4.77 4.44 -22.94
CA LEU A 226 -4.91 3.17 -22.22
C LEU A 226 -4.23 2.03 -23.01
N HIS A 227 -3.40 1.24 -22.37
CA HIS A 227 -2.60 0.20 -23.03
C HIS A 227 -2.29 -0.97 -22.08
N THR A 228 -2.13 -2.17 -22.63
CA THR A 228 -1.42 -3.27 -21.97
C THR A 228 -0.62 -4.06 -23.00
N VAL A 229 0.64 -4.35 -22.71
CA VAL A 229 1.50 -5.17 -23.57
C VAL A 229 1.02 -6.63 -23.54
N LYS A 230 0.54 -7.07 -22.37
CA LYS A 230 0.31 -8.47 -22.03
C LYS A 230 -1.16 -8.84 -22.12
N HIS A 231 -1.77 -8.67 -23.29
CA HIS A 231 -3.15 -9.11 -23.54
C HIS A 231 -3.36 -10.61 -23.24
N HIS A 232 -4.57 -10.98 -22.85
CA HIS A 232 -4.93 -12.34 -22.41
C HIS A 232 -5.92 -12.99 -23.38
N PRO A 233 -6.04 -14.34 -23.38
CA PRO A 233 -7.13 -15.05 -24.04
C PRO A 233 -8.49 -14.44 -23.68
N GLY A 234 -9.32 -14.14 -24.68
CA GLY A 234 -10.59 -13.46 -24.50
C GLY A 234 -11.53 -14.12 -23.48
N CYS A 235 -11.49 -15.46 -23.36
CA CYS A 235 -12.28 -16.23 -22.40
C CYS A 235 -12.04 -15.86 -20.94
N LEU A 236 -10.85 -15.38 -20.58
CA LEU A 236 -10.54 -14.90 -19.23
C LEU A 236 -11.27 -13.59 -18.88
N GLY A 237 -11.73 -12.85 -19.90
CA GLY A 237 -12.64 -11.71 -19.77
C GLY A 237 -14.12 -12.05 -20.03
N GLY A 238 -14.47 -13.34 -20.12
CA GLY A 238 -15.81 -13.82 -20.49
C GLY A 238 -16.17 -13.70 -21.97
N PHE A 239 -15.19 -13.37 -22.83
CA PHE A 239 -15.38 -13.25 -24.28
C PHE A 239 -15.40 -14.63 -24.96
N ARG A 240 -16.27 -14.80 -25.96
CA ARG A 240 -16.65 -16.11 -26.50
C ARG A 240 -17.13 -16.05 -27.93
N HIS A 241 -17.04 -17.18 -28.63
CA HIS A 241 -17.62 -17.34 -29.96
C HIS A 241 -19.15 -17.31 -29.86
N VAL A 242 -19.79 -16.41 -30.62
CA VAL A 242 -21.25 -16.19 -30.52
C VAL A 242 -22.10 -17.38 -31.01
N PRO A 243 -21.74 -18.11 -32.09
CA PRO A 243 -22.58 -19.20 -32.59
C PRO A 243 -22.73 -20.40 -31.64
N ASP A 244 -21.69 -20.69 -30.85
CA ASP A 244 -21.57 -21.92 -30.06
C ASP A 244 -21.22 -21.68 -28.57
N GLN A 245 -21.09 -20.42 -28.15
CA GLN A 245 -20.74 -19.97 -26.80
C GLN A 245 -19.40 -20.52 -26.26
N ARG A 246 -18.50 -21.04 -27.11
CA ARG A 246 -17.19 -21.58 -26.72
C ARG A 246 -16.18 -20.48 -26.39
N MET A 247 -15.16 -20.82 -25.61
CA MET A 247 -14.07 -19.90 -25.22
C MET A 247 -13.42 -19.22 -26.42
N TRP A 248 -13.25 -17.90 -26.33
CA TRP A 248 -12.35 -17.17 -27.23
C TRP A 248 -10.91 -17.33 -26.74
N LEU A 249 -10.15 -18.24 -27.35
CA LEU A 249 -8.77 -18.55 -26.91
C LEU A 249 -7.73 -17.52 -27.38
N ASP A 250 -8.04 -16.74 -28.42
CA ASP A 250 -7.11 -15.76 -28.97
C ASP A 250 -6.92 -14.53 -28.05
N VAL A 251 -5.72 -13.95 -28.10
CA VAL A 251 -5.41 -12.66 -27.48
C VAL A 251 -5.95 -11.49 -28.31
N CYS A 252 -6.10 -10.32 -27.67
CA CYS A 252 -6.65 -9.13 -28.34
C CYS A 252 -5.77 -8.64 -29.50
N THR A 253 -4.45 -8.73 -29.38
CA THR A 253 -3.49 -8.28 -30.41
C THR A 253 -3.62 -9.11 -31.69
N PHE A 254 -3.65 -10.43 -31.56
CA PHE A 254 -3.95 -11.36 -32.65
C PHE A 254 -5.33 -11.09 -33.25
N SER A 255 -6.35 -10.87 -32.40
CA SER A 255 -7.71 -10.58 -32.85
C SER A 255 -7.80 -9.30 -33.69
N VAL A 256 -7.05 -8.25 -33.32
CA VAL A 256 -6.91 -6.99 -34.09
C VAL A 256 -6.13 -7.19 -35.39
N ALA A 257 -5.21 -8.15 -35.44
CA ALA A 257 -4.38 -8.45 -36.61
C ALA A 257 -5.04 -9.35 -37.67
N THR A 258 -6.22 -9.92 -37.39
CA THR A 258 -6.94 -10.84 -38.28
C THR A 258 -8.32 -10.32 -38.63
N ASN A 259 -9.03 -11.05 -39.50
CA ASN A 259 -10.39 -10.71 -39.93
C ASN A 259 -11.47 -11.02 -38.87
N HIS A 260 -11.09 -11.28 -37.62
CA HIS A 260 -12.06 -11.55 -36.54
C HIS A 260 -12.99 -10.35 -36.31
N ARG A 261 -14.20 -10.65 -35.82
CA ARG A 261 -15.24 -9.67 -35.52
C ARG A 261 -15.71 -9.84 -34.07
N PHE A 262 -15.91 -8.71 -33.39
CA PHE A 262 -16.49 -8.66 -32.06
C PHE A 262 -17.92 -8.10 -32.11
N ARG A 263 -18.72 -8.46 -31.11
CA ARG A 263 -19.95 -7.76 -30.74
C ARG A 263 -20.08 -7.76 -29.23
N ASN A 264 -20.64 -6.70 -28.66
CA ASN A 264 -20.90 -6.58 -27.24
C ASN A 264 -22.01 -5.53 -26.99
N LYS A 265 -22.16 -5.04 -25.76
CA LYS A 265 -23.15 -4.01 -25.42
C LYS A 265 -22.88 -2.68 -26.15
N ASP A 266 -21.61 -2.30 -26.26
CA ASP A 266 -21.18 -1.00 -26.76
C ASP A 266 -21.31 -0.92 -28.30
N THR A 267 -21.26 -2.07 -28.97
CA THR A 267 -21.61 -2.20 -30.40
C THR A 267 -23.10 -2.41 -30.67
N ASN A 268 -23.99 -2.18 -29.69
CA ASN A 268 -25.42 -2.52 -29.78
C ASN A 268 -25.69 -3.97 -30.23
N ASN A 269 -24.82 -4.92 -29.87
CA ASN A 269 -24.82 -6.31 -30.31
C ASN A 269 -24.58 -6.57 -31.82
N GLU A 270 -24.22 -5.56 -32.60
CA GLU A 270 -23.77 -5.72 -34.00
C GLU A 270 -22.29 -6.13 -34.09
N PHE A 271 -21.92 -6.78 -35.20
CA PHE A 271 -20.57 -7.31 -35.42
C PHE A 271 -19.65 -6.33 -36.15
N TYR A 272 -18.60 -5.85 -35.50
CA TYR A 272 -17.54 -5.01 -36.08
C TYR A 272 -16.22 -5.77 -36.14
N HIS A 273 -15.36 -5.46 -37.12
CA HIS A 273 -14.01 -6.03 -37.15
C HIS A 273 -13.19 -5.56 -35.97
N PHE A 274 -12.39 -6.45 -35.36
CA PHE A 274 -11.52 -6.09 -34.25
C PHE A 274 -10.56 -4.96 -34.63
N SER A 275 -10.03 -4.91 -35.86
CA SER A 275 -9.21 -3.79 -36.36
C SER A 275 -9.90 -2.42 -36.31
N GLY A 276 -11.24 -2.36 -36.25
CA GLY A 276 -12.03 -1.13 -36.09
C GLY A 276 -12.32 -0.71 -34.65
N TYR A 277 -11.73 -1.36 -33.64
CA TYR A 277 -12.09 -1.18 -32.22
C TYR A 277 -12.06 0.28 -31.73
N LYS A 278 -11.16 1.12 -32.27
CA LYS A 278 -11.01 2.53 -31.87
C LYS A 278 -12.24 3.40 -32.16
N HIS A 279 -13.21 2.94 -32.96
CA HIS A 279 -14.50 3.63 -33.08
C HIS A 279 -15.31 3.61 -31.76
N PHE A 280 -15.21 2.51 -30.99
CA PHE A 280 -15.90 2.33 -29.71
C PHE A 280 -14.99 2.62 -28.52
N TYR A 281 -13.69 2.36 -28.67
CA TYR A 281 -12.68 2.49 -27.62
C TYR A 281 -11.48 3.35 -28.08
N PRO A 282 -11.69 4.63 -28.45
CA PRO A 282 -10.63 5.49 -29.04
C PRO A 282 -9.43 5.68 -28.12
N ASN A 283 -9.66 5.62 -26.80
CA ASN A 283 -8.66 5.74 -25.75
C ASN A 283 -7.75 4.52 -25.60
N TRP A 284 -8.13 3.34 -26.10
CA TRP A 284 -7.32 2.13 -26.00
C TRP A 284 -6.33 2.02 -27.16
N ASP A 285 -5.14 1.49 -26.85
CA ASP A 285 -4.10 1.14 -27.81
C ASP A 285 -3.74 -0.34 -27.66
N ILE A 286 -4.38 -1.15 -28.49
CA ILE A 286 -4.19 -2.58 -28.69
C ILE A 286 -3.52 -2.75 -30.06
N PRO A 287 -2.23 -3.12 -30.13
CA PRO A 287 -1.52 -3.29 -31.40
C PRO A 287 -1.96 -4.56 -32.14
N GLY A 288 -1.99 -4.50 -33.47
CA GLY A 288 -2.36 -5.64 -34.32
C GLY A 288 -1.19 -6.57 -34.61
N GLU A 289 -0.89 -7.51 -33.71
CA GLU A 289 0.25 -8.43 -33.83
C GLU A 289 -0.16 -9.91 -33.87
N LYS A 290 0.31 -10.65 -34.87
CA LYS A 290 0.04 -12.09 -35.05
C LYS A 290 1.00 -13.03 -34.30
N SER A 291 2.11 -12.48 -33.81
CA SER A 291 3.26 -13.21 -33.28
C SER A 291 3.40 -13.17 -31.76
N LEU A 292 2.49 -12.48 -31.05
CA LEU A 292 2.44 -12.45 -29.59
C LEU A 292 1.49 -13.53 -29.07
N PRO A 293 1.98 -14.67 -28.55
CA PRO A 293 1.15 -15.60 -27.81
C PRO A 293 0.72 -14.99 -26.46
N ALA A 294 -0.30 -15.57 -25.84
CA ALA A 294 -0.56 -15.35 -24.42
C ALA A 294 0.67 -15.78 -23.59
N SER A 295 0.91 -15.16 -22.43
CA SER A 295 2.03 -15.59 -21.58
C SER A 295 1.81 -17.02 -21.04
N GLU A 296 2.90 -17.74 -20.78
CA GLU A 296 2.92 -19.13 -20.28
C GLU A 296 1.91 -19.38 -19.16
N PHE A 297 1.78 -18.43 -18.24
CA PHE A 297 0.83 -18.52 -17.13
C PHE A 297 -0.64 -18.43 -17.58
N ARG A 298 -0.99 -17.59 -18.55
CA ARG A 298 -2.37 -17.51 -19.05
C ARG A 298 -2.74 -18.72 -19.90
N ILE A 299 -1.80 -19.25 -20.68
CA ILE A 299 -1.94 -20.52 -21.39
C ILE A 299 -2.21 -21.67 -20.41
N TRP A 300 -1.38 -21.79 -19.37
CA TRP A 300 -1.56 -22.79 -18.31
C TRP A 300 -2.88 -22.62 -17.55
N LEU A 301 -3.26 -21.40 -17.20
CA LEU A 301 -4.51 -21.11 -16.47
C LEU A 301 -5.74 -21.59 -17.25
N VAL A 302 -5.80 -21.31 -18.55
CA VAL A 302 -6.90 -21.76 -19.42
C VAL A 302 -6.87 -23.27 -19.66
N GLY A 303 -5.67 -23.86 -19.85
CA GLY A 303 -5.52 -25.31 -19.96
C GLY A 303 -5.96 -26.06 -18.72
N LYS A 304 -5.57 -25.57 -17.54
CA LYS A 304 -5.76 -26.24 -16.24
C LYS A 304 -7.16 -26.09 -15.65
N PHE A 305 -7.81 -24.93 -15.81
CA PHE A 305 -9.08 -24.58 -15.17
C PHE A 305 -10.21 -24.33 -16.19
N SER A 306 -10.21 -25.07 -17.29
CA SER A 306 -11.13 -24.83 -18.40
C SER A 306 -12.61 -25.01 -18.01
N LYS A 307 -12.93 -25.99 -17.18
CA LYS A 307 -14.32 -26.26 -16.74
C LYS A 307 -14.83 -25.24 -15.73
N GLU A 308 -13.92 -24.73 -14.92
CA GLU A 308 -14.19 -23.70 -13.95
C GLU A 308 -14.34 -22.32 -14.63
N ILE A 309 -13.57 -22.03 -15.69
CA ILE A 309 -13.77 -20.86 -16.57
C ILE A 309 -15.09 -20.94 -17.33
N GLU A 310 -15.45 -22.12 -17.87
CA GLU A 310 -16.75 -22.37 -18.49
C GLU A 310 -17.91 -22.06 -17.52
N ALA A 311 -17.87 -22.62 -16.30
CA ALA A 311 -18.85 -22.36 -15.26
C ALA A 311 -18.85 -20.89 -14.78
N CYS A 312 -17.68 -20.25 -14.71
CA CYS A 312 -17.53 -18.87 -14.24
C CYS A 312 -18.27 -17.86 -15.12
N PHE A 313 -18.23 -18.06 -16.44
CA PHE A 313 -18.76 -17.11 -17.43
C PHE A 313 -19.97 -17.63 -18.23
N GLY A 314 -20.44 -18.86 -17.98
CA GLY A 314 -21.55 -19.47 -18.71
C GLY A 314 -21.18 -19.83 -20.15
N LEU A 315 -19.99 -20.40 -20.35
CA LEU A 315 -19.48 -20.81 -21.66
C LEU A 315 -19.83 -22.28 -21.93
N SER A 316 -19.83 -22.66 -23.21
CA SER A 316 -20.02 -24.07 -23.62
C SER A 316 -18.69 -24.83 -23.73
N ASP A 317 -18.79 -26.16 -23.68
CA ASP A 317 -17.68 -27.10 -23.76
C ASP A 317 -16.70 -26.75 -24.89
N THR A 318 -15.47 -26.38 -24.51
CA THR A 318 -14.45 -25.97 -25.46
C THR A 318 -13.30 -26.98 -25.46
N LYS A 319 -13.04 -27.61 -26.62
CA LYS A 319 -11.76 -28.31 -26.82
C LYS A 319 -10.62 -27.31 -26.78
N ILE A 320 -9.94 -27.25 -25.64
CA ILE A 320 -8.66 -26.56 -25.46
C ILE A 320 -7.56 -27.33 -26.21
N TYR A 321 -6.48 -26.64 -26.61
CA TYR A 321 -5.33 -27.29 -27.24
C TYR A 321 -4.63 -28.25 -26.28
N ASP A 322 -4.23 -29.41 -26.80
CA ASP A 322 -3.64 -30.49 -26.04
C ASP A 322 -2.34 -30.06 -25.31
N ASP A 323 -1.56 -29.14 -25.91
CA ASP A 323 -0.34 -28.57 -25.30
C ASP A 323 -0.61 -27.52 -24.22
N TRP A 324 -1.79 -26.89 -24.19
CA TRP A 324 -2.20 -26.01 -23.09
C TRP A 324 -2.60 -26.86 -21.87
N GLN A 325 -3.33 -27.96 -22.11
CA GLN A 325 -3.75 -28.90 -21.06
C GLN A 325 -2.56 -29.68 -20.46
N ALA A 326 -1.53 -29.98 -21.26
CA ALA A 326 -0.35 -30.71 -20.82
C ALA A 326 0.65 -29.90 -19.96
N ARG A 327 0.49 -28.57 -19.84
CA ARG A 327 1.45 -27.73 -19.11
C ARG A 327 1.40 -27.98 -17.60
N THR A 328 2.57 -28.22 -17.02
CA THR A 328 2.74 -28.45 -15.59
C THR A 328 3.14 -27.15 -14.87
N TRP A 329 2.89 -27.08 -13.56
CA TRP A 329 3.12 -25.86 -12.80
C TRP A 329 4.59 -25.41 -12.67
N PRO A 330 5.59 -26.29 -12.43
CA PRO A 330 6.98 -25.87 -12.19
C PRO A 330 7.65 -25.01 -13.29
N PRO A 331 7.57 -25.32 -14.60
CA PRO A 331 8.17 -24.47 -15.63
C PRO A 331 7.44 -23.12 -15.77
N VAL A 332 6.11 -23.11 -15.64
CA VAL A 332 5.29 -21.89 -15.70
C VAL A 332 5.61 -20.96 -14.52
N LYS A 333 5.77 -21.53 -13.33
CA LYS A 333 6.28 -20.88 -12.10
C LYS A 333 7.67 -20.26 -12.28
N GLN A 334 8.53 -20.85 -13.10
CA GLN A 334 9.85 -20.29 -13.43
C GLN A 334 9.74 -19.15 -14.47
N ALA A 335 8.94 -19.34 -15.52
CA ALA A 335 8.70 -18.31 -16.54
C ALA A 335 8.10 -17.03 -15.92
N LEU A 336 7.06 -17.17 -15.10
CA LEU A 336 6.40 -16.07 -14.39
C LEU A 336 7.38 -15.31 -13.47
N LYS A 337 8.26 -16.02 -12.77
CA LYS A 337 9.32 -15.42 -11.92
C LYS A 337 10.44 -14.72 -12.70
N LYS A 338 10.56 -14.95 -14.01
CA LYS A 338 11.41 -14.15 -14.90
C LYS A 338 10.65 -12.93 -15.41
N GLU A 339 9.41 -13.15 -15.82
CA GLU A 339 8.50 -12.15 -16.40
C GLU A 339 8.28 -10.92 -15.50
N TYR A 340 8.26 -11.09 -14.16
CA TYR A 340 8.15 -10.01 -13.16
C TYR A 340 9.49 -9.48 -12.61
N LYS A 341 10.63 -10.02 -13.06
CA LYS A 341 11.97 -9.49 -12.72
C LYS A 341 12.58 -8.61 -13.81
N GLU A 342 11.96 -8.60 -14.98
CA GLU A 342 12.40 -7.88 -16.17
C GLU A 342 11.45 -6.69 -16.49
N SER A 343 10.51 -6.39 -15.57
CA SER A 343 9.52 -5.30 -15.60
C SER A 343 9.69 -4.33 -14.44
#